data_AF-A0A1F6GAY0-F1
#
_entry.id   AF-A0A1F6GAY0-F1
#
_cell.length_a   1.000
_cell.length_b   1.000
_cell.length_c   1.000
_cell.angle_alpha   90.00
_cell.angle_beta   90.00
_cell.angle_gamma   90.00
#
_symmetry.space_group_name_H-M   'P 1'
#
loop_
_entity.id
_entity.type
_entity.pdbx_description
1 polymer ?
#
loop_
_entity_poly.entity_id
_entity_poly.type
_entity_poly.pdbx_seq_one_letter_code
_entity_poly.pdbx_strand_id
1 'polypeptide(L)'
;MKKKLVITAGLLLGLYTNLLAVELAEFEKCNNVHRRYCQPGAHEDKTNEELLNTKKKGYKVTIPMIRYVAQKYSPNFNPAPIPATPP
;
A
#
# COMPACT_ATOMS: atom_id res chain seq x y z
N MET A 1 -19.13 19.34 -55.24
CA MET A 1 -19.50 18.53 -54.06
C MET A 1 -18.40 18.66 -53.01
N LYS A 2 -18.62 19.36 -51.88
CA LYS A 2 -17.61 19.65 -50.85
C LYS A 2 -17.91 18.81 -49.61
N LYS A 3 -17.07 17.81 -49.31
CA LYS A 3 -17.15 17.03 -48.05
C LYS A 3 -16.48 17.85 -46.94
N LYS A 4 -17.27 18.35 -45.99
CA LYS A 4 -16.76 18.95 -44.75
C LYS A 4 -16.25 17.82 -43.85
N LEU A 5 -14.95 17.78 -43.65
CA LEU A 5 -14.29 16.87 -42.71
C LEU A 5 -14.42 17.49 -41.32
N VAL A 6 -15.43 17.05 -40.56
CA VAL A 6 -15.55 17.37 -39.14
C VAL A 6 -14.62 16.40 -38.41
N ILE A 7 -13.37 16.81 -38.19
CA ILE A 7 -12.49 16.11 -37.25
C ILE A 7 -12.89 16.60 -35.86
N THR A 8 -13.80 15.83 -35.26
CA THR A 8 -14.16 15.86 -33.85
C THR A 8 -12.91 15.99 -32.98
N ALA A 9 -12.88 17.04 -32.17
CA ALA A 9 -11.97 17.26 -31.04
C ALA A 9 -12.17 16.21 -29.93
N GLY A 10 -12.03 14.92 -30.28
CA GLY A 10 -12.27 13.78 -29.39
C GLY A 10 -11.00 13.05 -28.97
N LEU A 11 -9.81 13.52 -29.37
CA LEU A 11 -8.56 12.77 -29.18
C LEU A 11 -7.63 13.29 -28.07
N LEU A 12 -8.05 14.29 -27.28
CA LEU A 12 -7.23 14.84 -26.18
C LEU A 12 -7.67 14.40 -24.77
N LEU A 13 -8.74 13.62 -24.65
CA LEU A 13 -9.24 13.12 -23.36
C LEU A 13 -8.86 11.65 -23.07
N GLY A 14 -8.12 10.98 -23.96
CA GLY A 14 -7.76 9.57 -23.81
C GLY A 14 -6.44 9.29 -23.06
N LEU A 15 -5.71 10.31 -22.61
CA LEU A 15 -4.33 10.15 -22.11
C LEU A 15 -4.10 10.49 -20.63
N TYR A 16 -5.15 10.81 -19.87
CA TYR A 16 -5.01 11.13 -18.43
C TYR A 16 -5.55 10.07 -17.48
N THR A 17 -5.91 8.88 -17.96
CA THR A 17 -6.11 7.72 -17.08
C THR A 17 -4.80 6.99 -16.84
N ASN A 18 -3.74 7.73 -16.48
CA ASN A 18 -2.75 7.17 -15.56
C ASN A 18 -3.41 7.17 -14.17
N LEU A 19 -4.41 6.31 -14.03
CA LEU A 19 -4.96 5.89 -12.76
C LEU A 19 -3.83 5.10 -12.09
N LEU A 20 -2.86 5.83 -11.52
CA LEU A 20 -1.73 5.26 -10.81
C LEU A 20 -2.31 4.27 -9.81
N ALA A 21 -2.10 2.98 -10.07
CA ALA A 21 -2.50 1.95 -9.13
C ALA A 21 -1.83 2.29 -7.81
N VAL A 22 -2.62 2.63 -6.80
CA VAL A 22 -2.08 2.92 -5.47
C VAL A 22 -1.54 1.61 -4.95
N GLU A 23 -0.23 1.55 -4.73
CA GLU A 23 0.49 0.38 -4.22
C GLU A 23 1.26 0.73 -2.96
N LEU A 24 1.50 -0.27 -2.11
CA LEU A 24 2.43 -0.13 -0.98
C LEU A 24 3.87 -0.13 -1.50
N ALA A 25 4.64 0.88 -1.10
CA ALA A 25 6.08 0.85 -1.28
C ALA A 25 6.69 -0.32 -0.48
N GLU A 26 7.90 -0.75 -0.81
CA GLU A 26 8.55 -1.86 -0.10
C GLU A 26 8.63 -1.61 1.42
N PHE A 27 8.91 -0.38 1.83
CA PHE A 27 8.98 0.00 3.25
C PHE A 27 7.60 0.16 3.92
N GLU A 28 6.51 0.00 3.17
CA GLU A 28 5.15 0.04 3.71
C GLU A 28 4.57 -1.37 3.86
N LYS A 29 5.24 -2.39 3.31
CA LYS A 29 4.86 -3.80 3.48
C LYS A 29 5.26 -4.30 4.86
N CYS A 30 4.36 -5.07 5.45
CA CYS A 30 4.50 -5.64 6.79
C CYS A 30 5.85 -6.38 6.96
N ASN A 31 6.17 -7.30 6.06
CA ASN A 31 7.34 -8.18 6.15
C ASN A 31 8.70 -7.50 5.89
N ASN A 32 8.72 -6.25 5.43
CA ASN A 32 9.95 -5.57 5.06
C ASN A 32 10.46 -4.64 6.16
N VAL A 33 9.56 -3.91 6.82
CA VAL A 33 9.96 -2.95 7.87
C VAL A 33 9.85 -3.56 9.27
N HIS A 34 8.92 -4.50 9.44
CA HIS A 34 8.51 -4.94 10.76
C HIS A 34 8.27 -6.44 10.83
N ARG A 35 9.24 -7.24 10.37
CA ARG A 35 9.24 -8.72 10.58
C ARG A 35 8.97 -9.14 12.03
N ARG A 36 9.30 -8.27 12.98
CA ARG A 36 9.03 -8.46 14.40
C ARG A 36 7.57 -8.34 14.79
N TYR A 37 6.69 -7.90 13.93
CA TYR A 37 5.24 -7.84 14.18
C TYR A 37 4.47 -8.54 13.06
N CYS A 38 5.18 -8.99 12.02
CA CYS A 38 4.62 -9.48 10.78
C CYS A 38 4.99 -10.94 10.59
N GLN A 39 3.99 -11.81 10.72
CA GLN A 39 4.09 -13.19 10.30
C GLN A 39 3.80 -13.31 8.80
N PRO A 40 4.61 -14.07 8.04
CA PRO A 40 4.34 -14.31 6.62
C PRO A 40 3.05 -15.10 6.42
N GLY A 41 2.49 -15.01 5.21
CA GLY A 41 1.24 -15.67 4.83
C GLY A 41 0.01 -14.84 5.23
N ALA A 42 -1.06 -15.50 5.69
CA ALA A 42 -2.37 -14.87 5.86
C ALA A 42 -2.39 -13.63 6.78
N HIS A 43 -1.50 -13.57 7.78
CA HIS A 43 -1.35 -12.40 8.64
C HIS A 43 -0.79 -11.19 7.86
N GLU A 44 0.28 -11.42 7.10
CA GLU A 44 0.88 -10.41 6.24
C GLU A 44 -0.12 -9.92 5.19
N ASP A 45 -0.83 -10.82 4.54
CA ASP A 45 -1.78 -10.48 3.47
C ASP A 45 -2.88 -9.53 3.99
N LYS A 46 -3.51 -9.87 5.12
CA LYS A 46 -4.53 -9.02 5.77
C LYS A 46 -3.96 -7.67 6.22
N THR A 47 -2.75 -7.67 6.77
CA THR A 47 -2.11 -6.42 7.20
C THR A 47 -1.83 -5.52 6.00
N ASN A 48 -1.24 -6.05 4.94
CA ASN A 48 -0.94 -5.31 3.72
C ASN A 48 -2.22 -4.82 3.03
N GLU A 49 -3.30 -5.60 3.03
CA GLU A 49 -4.60 -5.18 2.50
C GLU A 49 -5.17 -3.96 3.22
N GLU A 50 -5.18 -3.96 4.56
CA GLU A 50 -5.67 -2.81 5.34
C GLU A 50 -4.77 -1.58 5.19
N LEU A 51 -3.45 -1.76 5.14
CA LEU A 51 -2.50 -0.67 4.86
C LEU A 51 -2.71 -0.08 3.47
N LEU A 52 -2.94 -0.93 2.47
CA LEU A 52 -3.23 -0.51 1.10
C LEU A 52 -4.54 0.29 1.04
N ASN A 53 -5.59 -0.18 1.72
CA ASN A 53 -6.86 0.53 1.80
C ASN A 53 -6.72 1.88 2.51
N THR A 54 -5.84 1.96 3.51
CA THR A 54 -5.53 3.21 4.20
C THR A 54 -4.77 4.17 3.27
N LYS A 55 -3.81 3.67 2.49
CA LYS A 55 -3.09 4.45 1.49
C LYS A 55 -4.00 4.96 0.36
N LYS A 56 -4.94 4.13 -0.10
CA LYS A 56 -5.97 4.51 -1.10
C LYS A 56 -6.87 5.65 -0.62
N LYS A 57 -7.08 5.79 0.69
CA LYS A 57 -7.80 6.92 1.29
C LYS A 57 -6.96 8.20 1.41
N GLY A 58 -5.70 8.18 0.95
CA GLY A 58 -4.79 9.33 0.99
C GLY A 58 -3.97 9.45 2.28
N TYR A 59 -4.04 8.47 3.18
CA TYR A 59 -3.22 8.47 4.39
C TYR A 59 -1.82 7.93 4.11
N LYS A 60 -0.81 8.57 4.71
CA LYS A 60 0.55 8.07 4.67
C LYS A 60 0.68 6.81 5.52
N VAL A 61 1.26 5.76 4.97
CA VAL A 61 1.59 4.56 5.73
C VAL A 61 2.83 4.84 6.57
N THR A 62 2.70 4.66 7.89
CA THR A 62 3.77 4.93 8.86
C THR A 62 4.06 3.69 9.70
N ILE A 63 5.26 3.63 10.28
CA ILE A 63 5.68 2.56 11.20
C ILE A 63 4.67 2.30 12.32
N PRO A 64 4.18 3.31 13.06
CA PRO A 64 3.16 3.09 14.10
C PRO A 64 1.86 2.48 13.56
N MET A 65 1.48 2.84 12.34
CA MET A 65 0.27 2.31 11.70
C MET A 65 0.45 0.85 11.28
N ILE A 66 1.60 0.50 10.69
CA ILE A 66 1.94 -0.90 10.37
C ILE A 66 1.88 -1.76 11.64
N ARG A 67 2.45 -1.27 12.75
CA ARG A 67 2.39 -1.95 14.05
C ARG A 67 0.95 -2.13 14.53
N TYR A 68 0.16 -1.06 14.50
CA TYR A 68 -1.23 -1.09 14.95
C TYR A 68 -2.07 -2.10 14.16
N VAL A 69 -1.97 -2.08 12.82
CA VAL A 69 -2.71 -3.01 11.95
C VAL A 69 -2.22 -4.45 12.13
N ALA A 70 -0.92 -4.68 12.23
CA ALA A 70 -0.37 -6.01 12.50
C ALA A 70 -0.89 -6.58 13.83
N GLN A 71 -0.88 -5.78 14.90
CA GLN A 71 -1.40 -6.19 16.22
C GLN A 71 -2.90 -6.47 16.21
N LYS A 72 -3.68 -5.76 15.39
CA LYS A 72 -5.11 -6.04 15.21
C LYS A 72 -5.36 -7.45 14.66
N TYR A 73 -4.49 -7.94 13.77
CA TYR A 73 -4.62 -9.25 13.14
C TYR A 73 -3.85 -10.38 13.84
N SER A 74 -2.99 -10.05 14.79
CA SER A 74 -2.36 -11.02 15.69
C SER A 74 -2.10 -10.38 17.07
N PRO A 75 -3.16 -10.23 17.90
CA PRO A 75 -3.05 -9.56 19.20
C PRO A 75 -2.15 -10.32 20.19
N ASN A 76 -1.97 -11.63 19.96
CA ASN A 76 -1.09 -12.48 20.75
C ASN A 76 0.34 -12.53 20.19
N PHE A 77 0.64 -11.81 19.12
CA PHE A 77 1.99 -11.75 18.58
C PHE A 77 2.87 -10.90 19.49
N ASN A 78 3.63 -11.59 20.35
CA ASN A 78 4.64 -10.95 21.16
C ASN A 78 5.94 -10.85 20.34
N PRO A 79 6.34 -9.67 19.85
CA PRO A 79 7.65 -9.52 19.21
C PRO A 79 8.73 -10.07 20.13
N ALA A 80 9.61 -10.91 19.61
CA ALA A 80 10.83 -11.25 20.33
C ALA A 80 11.53 -9.93 20.75
N PRO A 81 12.00 -9.80 22.00
CA PRO A 81 12.73 -8.63 22.44
C PRO A 81 13.85 -8.30 21.45
N ILE A 82 14.07 -7.00 21.20
CA ILE A 82 15.24 -6.56 20.45
C ILE A 82 16.46 -7.09 21.20
N PRO A 83 17.34 -7.90 20.58
CA PRO A 83 18.62 -8.17 21.20
C PRO A 83 19.26 -6.80 21.44
N ALA A 84 19.56 -6.50 22.70
CA ALA A 84 20.30 -5.32 23.07
C ALA A 84 21.77 -5.53 22.70
N THR A 85 22.06 -5.70 21.41
CA THR A 85 23.43 -5.70 20.92
C THR A 85 23.74 -4.31 20.38
N PRO A 86 24.71 -3.59 20.96
CA PRO A 86 25.21 -2.33 20.41
C PRO A 86 25.91 -2.58 19.06
N PRO A 87 26.08 -1.52 18.24
CA PRO A 87 26.79 -1.59 16.95
C PRO A 87 28.25 -2.02 17.09
#